data_AF-A0A0Q7E4W9-F1
#
_entry.id   AF-A0A0Q7E4W9-F1
#
_cell.length_a   1.000
_cell.length_b   1.000
_cell.length_c   1.000
_cell.angle_alpha   90.00
_cell.angle_beta   90.00
_cell.angle_gamma   90.00
#
_symmetry.space_group_name_H-M   'P 1'
#
loop_
_entity.id
_entity.type
_entity.pdbx_description
1 polymer ?
#
loop_
_entity_poly.entity_id
_entity_poly.type
_entity_poly.pdbx_seq_one_letter_code
_entity_poly.pdbx_strand_id
1 'polypeptide(L)'
;MRASHILGVGSALAFVPGLAMAGPRLTLSGVFGDAAPTMKSLMILLVAAALAAVIVTGLKLAAGRRLTGGSAFVSALRMGGPLLGLLGASFVLLMGFVGIANVGEPVPMPVLAPGFAEAALLFFLGLFAGVVGVICHWIIESRIDRTVLQS
;
A
#
# COMPACT_ATOMS: atom_id res chain seq x y z
N MET A 1 32.08 18.26 27.02
CA MET A 1 30.92 18.55 26.15
C MET A 1 30.95 17.61 24.94
N ARG A 2 29.78 17.08 24.54
CA ARG A 2 29.49 16.13 23.42
C ARG A 2 29.78 14.64 23.65
N ALA A 3 28.86 13.96 24.33
CA ALA A 3 28.73 12.50 24.28
C ALA A 3 27.26 12.05 24.47
N SER A 4 26.33 12.59 23.68
CA SER A 4 24.89 12.27 23.82
C SER A 4 24.11 12.11 22.51
N HIS A 5 24.78 11.98 21.35
CA HIS A 5 24.08 11.89 20.05
C HIS A 5 24.03 10.49 19.42
N ILE A 6 24.58 9.44 20.06
CA ILE A 6 24.74 8.12 19.42
C ILE A 6 23.52 7.19 19.65
N LEU A 7 22.63 7.51 20.59
CA LEU A 7 21.48 6.67 20.95
C LEU A 7 20.22 6.88 20.09
N GLY A 8 20.22 7.81 19.13
CA GLY A 8 19.05 8.13 18.29
C GLY A 8 19.10 7.62 16.85
N VAL A 9 20.23 7.09 16.39
CA VAL A 9 20.42 6.71 14.97
C VAL A 9 19.96 5.28 14.69
N GLY A 10 20.05 4.38 15.67
CA GLY A 10 19.67 2.97 15.51
C GLY A 10 18.18 2.74 15.27
N SER A 11 17.30 3.59 15.84
CA SER A 11 15.85 3.50 15.64
C SER A 11 15.38 4.12 14.33
N ALA A 12 16.13 5.07 13.75
CA ALA A 12 15.81 5.68 12.46
C ALA A 12 16.15 4.74 11.28
N LEU A 13 17.19 3.92 11.42
CA LEU A 13 17.62 2.95 10.40
C LEU A 13 16.68 1.74 10.27
N ALA A 14 15.90 1.42 11.31
CA ALA A 14 14.85 0.38 11.24
C ALA A 14 13.70 0.72 10.27
N PHE A 15 13.65 1.97 9.79
CA PHE A 15 12.65 2.48 8.85
C PHE A 15 13.21 2.76 7.45
N VAL A 16 14.44 2.36 7.14
CA VAL A 16 15.07 2.56 5.83
C VAL A 16 14.86 1.31 4.97
N PRO A 17 13.96 1.34 3.97
CA PRO A 17 13.77 0.25 3.03
C PRO A 17 14.91 0.25 2.00
N GLY A 18 15.38 -0.94 1.59
CA GLY A 18 16.23 -1.07 0.40
C GLY A 18 17.71 -1.45 0.58
N LEU A 19 18.15 -1.86 1.77
CA LEU A 19 19.51 -2.43 1.97
C LEU A 19 19.55 -3.96 1.95
N ALA A 20 18.43 -4.62 1.63
CA ALA A 20 18.34 -6.07 1.64
C ALA A 20 19.18 -6.70 0.50
N MET A 21 20.01 -7.65 0.91
CA MET A 21 21.07 -8.31 0.16
C MET A 21 20.66 -8.75 -1.25
N ALA A 22 21.47 -8.37 -2.24
CA ALA A 22 21.34 -8.83 -3.63
C ALA A 22 21.55 -10.36 -3.73
N GLY A 23 20.48 -11.13 -3.56
CA GLY A 23 20.45 -12.54 -3.92
C GLY A 23 20.49 -12.73 -5.45
N PRO A 24 20.92 -13.89 -5.97
CA PRO A 24 21.11 -14.11 -7.41
C PRO A 24 19.83 -14.05 -8.26
N ARG A 25 18.63 -13.97 -7.66
CA ARG A 25 17.34 -13.84 -8.35
C ARG A 25 16.33 -13.04 -7.52
N LEU A 26 15.76 -11.98 -8.09
CA LEU A 26 14.64 -11.24 -7.49
C LEU A 26 13.33 -11.96 -7.80
N THR A 27 12.56 -12.28 -6.75
CA THR A 27 11.22 -12.86 -6.85
C THR A 27 10.22 -11.93 -6.16
N LEU A 28 8.96 -11.92 -6.59
CA LEU A 28 7.91 -11.13 -5.92
C LEU A 28 7.79 -11.47 -4.42
N SER A 29 7.97 -12.75 -4.07
CA SER A 29 8.02 -13.20 -2.67
C SER A 29 9.22 -12.65 -1.92
N GLY A 30 10.39 -12.54 -2.57
CA GLY A 30 11.58 -11.93 -2.01
C GLY A 30 11.40 -10.43 -1.74
N VAL A 31 10.80 -9.69 -2.69
CA VAL A 31 10.48 -8.27 -2.53
C VAL A 31 9.58 -8.04 -1.33
N PHE A 32 8.53 -8.86 -1.16
CA PHE A 32 7.66 -8.77 0.01
C PHE A 32 8.38 -9.21 1.30
N GLY A 33 9.22 -10.23 1.23
CA GLY A 33 9.99 -10.74 2.38
C GLY A 33 10.96 -9.69 2.94
N ASP A 34 11.68 -9.02 2.06
CA ASP A 34 12.73 -8.05 2.37
C ASP A 34 12.21 -6.62 2.64
N ALA A 35 10.94 -6.35 2.35
CA ALA A 35 10.31 -5.07 2.61
C ALA A 35 10.36 -4.70 4.10
N ALA A 36 10.56 -3.40 4.36
CA ALA A 36 10.56 -2.86 5.72
C ALA A 36 9.23 -3.19 6.43
N PRO A 37 9.22 -3.42 7.77
CA PRO A 37 8.02 -3.79 8.50
C PRO A 37 6.84 -2.83 8.27
N THR A 38 7.11 -1.54 8.16
CA THR A 38 6.12 -0.49 7.89
C THR A 38 5.52 -0.58 6.48
N MET A 39 6.32 -0.92 5.47
CA MET A 39 5.83 -1.04 4.09
C MET A 39 5.07 -2.35 3.88
N LYS A 40 5.54 -3.42 4.51
CA LYS A 40 4.85 -4.71 4.55
C LYS A 40 3.46 -4.58 5.18
N SER A 41 3.33 -3.85 6.28
CA SER A 41 2.03 -3.61 6.91
C SER A 41 1.09 -2.79 6.01
N LEU A 42 1.61 -1.78 5.30
CA LEU A 42 0.84 -1.02 4.29
C LEU A 42 0.34 -1.92 3.16
N MET A 43 1.18 -2.83 2.65
CA MET A 43 0.75 -3.79 1.63
C MET A 43 -0.36 -4.71 2.14
N ILE A 44 -0.19 -5.29 3.33
CA ILE A 44 -1.22 -6.14 3.95
C ILE A 44 -2.52 -5.36 4.14
N LEU A 45 -2.44 -4.12 4.61
CA LEU A 45 -3.59 -3.24 4.79
C LEU A 45 -4.33 -2.99 3.46
N LEU A 46 -3.62 -2.72 2.37
CA LEU A 46 -4.23 -2.49 1.06
C LEU A 46 -4.94 -3.74 0.53
N VAL A 47 -4.33 -4.93 0.67
CA VAL A 47 -4.98 -6.20 0.31
C VAL A 47 -6.22 -6.42 1.17
N ALA A 48 -6.10 -6.26 2.48
CA ALA A 48 -7.20 -6.44 3.42
C ALA A 48 -8.35 -5.46 3.14
N ALA A 49 -8.05 -4.20 2.82
CA ALA A 49 -9.04 -3.20 2.47
C ALA A 49 -9.79 -3.54 1.17
N ALA A 50 -9.07 -4.03 0.15
CA ALA A 50 -9.69 -4.50 -1.09
C ALA A 50 -10.64 -5.68 -0.83
N LEU A 51 -10.22 -6.67 -0.05
CA LEU A 51 -11.07 -7.80 0.36
C LEU A 51 -12.28 -7.34 1.18
N ALA A 52 -12.08 -6.44 2.14
CA ALA A 52 -13.15 -5.88 2.96
C ALA A 52 -14.18 -5.15 2.09
N ALA A 53 -13.77 -4.42 1.04
CA ALA A 53 -14.69 -3.74 0.14
C ALA A 53 -15.58 -4.73 -0.62
N VAL A 54 -15.01 -5.84 -1.10
CA VAL A 54 -15.77 -6.92 -1.76
C VAL A 54 -16.77 -7.55 -0.79
N ILE A 55 -16.33 -7.86 0.43
CA ILE A 55 -17.17 -8.47 1.48
C ILE A 55 -18.32 -7.52 1.85
N VAL A 56 -18.04 -6.24 2.14
CA VAL A 56 -19.05 -5.24 2.48
C VAL A 56 -20.07 -5.08 1.36
N THR A 57 -19.61 -5.07 0.11
CA THR A 57 -20.49 -4.99 -1.06
C THR A 57 -21.39 -6.21 -1.17
N GLY A 58 -20.84 -7.42 -1.00
CA GLY A 58 -21.61 -8.66 -1.02
C GLY A 58 -22.66 -8.75 0.10
N LEU A 59 -22.27 -8.44 1.34
CA LEU A 59 -23.17 -8.39 2.49
C LEU A 59 -24.31 -7.39 2.27
N LYS A 60 -24.00 -6.22 1.70
CA LYS A 60 -25.00 -5.19 1.40
C LYS A 60 -25.96 -5.63 0.28
N LEU A 61 -25.46 -6.34 -0.73
CA LEU A 61 -26.30 -6.92 -1.79
C LEU A 61 -27.27 -7.97 -1.24
N ALA A 62 -26.86 -8.72 -0.22
CA ALA A 62 -27.66 -9.74 0.43
C ALA A 62 -28.70 -9.18 1.44
N ALA A 63 -28.45 -8.00 2.02
CA ALA A 63 -29.29 -7.40 3.07
C ALA A 63 -30.65 -6.83 2.60
N GLY A 64 -30.96 -6.86 1.30
CA GLY A 64 -32.26 -6.43 0.76
C GLY A 64 -32.55 -4.93 0.97
N ARG A 65 -33.72 -4.58 1.52
CA ARG A 65 -34.17 -3.18 1.73
C ARG A 65 -33.46 -2.46 2.89
N ARG A 66 -32.65 -3.14 3.71
CA ARG A 66 -31.88 -2.52 4.81
C ARG A 66 -30.50 -2.09 4.30
N LEU A 67 -30.47 -0.99 3.55
CA LEU A 67 -29.25 -0.41 2.99
C LEU A 67 -28.59 0.58 3.97
N THR A 68 -28.25 0.16 5.18
CA THR A 68 -27.58 1.04 6.17
C THR A 68 -26.07 0.76 6.26
N GLY A 69 -25.26 1.82 6.11
CA GLY A 69 -23.80 1.77 6.30
C GLY A 69 -22.97 1.23 5.13
N GLY A 70 -21.65 1.21 5.30
CA GLY A 70 -20.66 0.57 4.42
C GLY A 70 -20.27 1.31 3.13
N SER A 71 -21.15 2.14 2.55
CA SER A 71 -20.86 2.90 1.32
C SER A 71 -19.77 3.95 1.50
N ALA A 72 -19.67 4.54 2.69
CA ALA A 72 -18.63 5.51 3.02
C ALA A 72 -17.22 4.87 2.98
N PHE A 73 -17.07 3.64 3.47
CA PHE A 73 -15.80 2.91 3.42
C PHE A 73 -15.38 2.61 1.97
N VAL A 74 -16.28 2.08 1.16
CA VAL A 74 -16.00 1.76 -0.25
C VAL A 74 -15.70 3.03 -1.05
N SER A 75 -16.44 4.12 -0.80
CA SER A 75 -16.19 5.43 -1.41
C SER A 75 -14.82 5.99 -1.00
N ALA A 76 -14.45 5.84 0.27
CA ALA A 76 -13.14 6.23 0.77
C ALA A 76 -12.03 5.39 0.12
N LEU A 77 -12.21 4.07 0.00
CA LEU A 77 -11.20 3.19 -0.61
C LEU A 77 -10.96 3.51 -2.09
N ARG A 78 -12.00 3.91 -2.83
CA ARG A 78 -11.93 4.31 -4.23
C ARG A 78 -10.82 5.33 -4.52
N MET A 79 -10.71 6.36 -3.67
CA MET A 79 -9.66 7.38 -3.78
C MET A 79 -8.48 7.11 -2.84
N GLY A 80 -8.75 6.52 -1.67
CA GLY A 80 -7.75 6.25 -0.64
C GLY A 80 -6.74 5.19 -1.03
N GLY A 81 -7.16 4.13 -1.75
CA GLY A 81 -6.26 3.07 -2.22
C GLY A 81 -5.12 3.60 -3.08
N PRO A 82 -5.40 4.31 -4.20
CA PRO A 82 -4.38 4.88 -5.07
C PRO A 82 -3.46 5.86 -4.35
N LEU A 83 -4.03 6.71 -3.49
CA LEU A 83 -3.27 7.71 -2.72
C LEU A 83 -2.33 7.04 -1.72
N LEU A 84 -2.78 6.00 -1.01
CA LEU A 84 -1.94 5.25 -0.08
C LEU A 84 -0.83 4.47 -0.80
N GLY A 85 -1.11 3.88 -1.96
CA GLY A 85 -0.08 3.20 -2.76
C GLY A 85 0.98 4.15 -3.30
N LEU A 86 0.56 5.31 -3.82
CA LEU A 86 1.48 6.34 -4.28
C LEU A 86 2.32 6.93 -3.13
N LEU A 87 1.71 7.16 -1.97
CA LEU A 87 2.40 7.63 -0.77
C LEU A 87 3.48 6.63 -0.32
N GLY A 88 3.12 5.34 -0.24
CA GLY A 88 4.07 4.27 0.12
C GLY A 88 5.23 4.17 -0.87
N ALA A 89 4.92 4.15 -2.17
CA ALA A 89 5.95 4.09 -3.22
C ALA A 89 6.90 5.29 -3.17
N SER A 90 6.36 6.49 -2.97
CA SER A 90 7.15 7.72 -2.85
C SER A 90 8.06 7.70 -1.62
N PHE A 91 7.59 7.14 -0.50
CA PHE A 91 8.40 7.00 0.71
C PHE A 91 9.57 6.03 0.51
N VAL A 92 9.34 4.87 -0.15
CA VAL A 92 10.40 3.92 -0.49
C VAL A 92 11.45 4.57 -1.38
N LEU A 93 11.02 5.31 -2.41
CA LEU A 93 11.94 6.03 -3.30
C LEU A 93 12.73 7.10 -2.55
N LEU A 94 12.07 7.90 -1.70
CA LEU A 94 12.73 8.93 -0.89
C LEU A 94 13.83 8.31 0.00
N MET A 95 13.50 7.25 0.72
CA MET A 95 14.46 6.56 1.58
C MET A 95 15.58 5.89 0.78
N GLY A 96 15.28 5.37 -0.40
CA GLY A 96 16.28 4.85 -1.33
C GLY A 96 17.29 5.92 -1.78
N PHE A 97 16.80 7.11 -2.16
CA PHE A 97 17.68 8.23 -2.53
C PHE A 97 18.50 8.76 -1.36
N VAL A 98 17.90 8.84 -0.16
CA VAL A 98 18.64 9.16 1.07
C VAL A 98 19.73 8.12 1.33
N GLY A 99 19.46 6.84 1.12
CA GLY A 99 20.44 5.77 1.24
C GLY A 99 21.62 5.95 0.28
N ILE A 100 21.35 6.16 -1.02
CA ILE A 100 22.38 6.40 -2.04
C ILE A 100 23.25 7.61 -1.67
N ALA A 101 22.64 8.71 -1.20
CA ALA A 101 23.37 9.91 -0.82
C ALA A 101 24.34 9.70 0.38
N ASN A 102 24.04 8.75 1.26
CA ASN A 102 24.85 8.48 2.46
C ASN A 102 25.99 7.47 2.22
N VAL A 103 25.99 6.72 1.11
CA VAL A 103 27.05 5.74 0.82
C VAL A 103 28.33 6.42 0.33
N GLY A 104 28.24 7.58 -0.32
CA GLY A 104 29.40 8.36 -0.77
C GLY A 104 30.17 7.77 -1.97
N GLU A 105 29.83 6.56 -2.41
CA GLU A 105 30.42 5.85 -3.54
C GLU A 105 29.34 5.35 -4.51
N PRO A 106 29.65 5.12 -5.80
CA PRO A 106 28.69 4.60 -6.77
C PRO A 106 28.09 3.24 -6.35
N VAL A 107 26.77 3.18 -6.20
CA VAL A 107 26.06 1.97 -5.82
C VAL A 107 25.73 1.12 -7.05
N PRO A 108 26.08 -0.19 -7.09
CA PRO A 108 25.75 -1.05 -8.22
C PRO A 108 24.23 -1.30 -8.32
N MET A 109 23.68 -1.23 -9.53
CA MET A 109 22.23 -1.34 -9.80
C MET A 109 21.53 -2.59 -9.21
N PRO A 110 22.14 -3.79 -9.17
CA PRO A 110 21.52 -4.96 -8.54
C PRO A 110 21.18 -4.76 -7.05
N VAL A 111 21.89 -3.87 -6.35
CA VAL A 111 21.61 -3.54 -4.94
C VAL A 111 20.39 -2.64 -4.80
N LEU A 112 20.09 -1.81 -5.81
CA LEU A 112 18.95 -0.89 -5.81
C LEU A 112 17.66 -1.55 -6.32
N ALA A 113 17.78 -2.59 -7.15
CA ALA A 113 16.65 -3.26 -7.78
C ALA A 113 15.54 -3.74 -6.81
N PRO A 114 15.84 -4.28 -5.60
CA PRO A 114 14.80 -4.61 -4.62
C PRO A 114 13.95 -3.41 -4.20
N GLY A 115 14.56 -2.25 -3.95
CA GLY A 115 13.85 -1.04 -3.51
C GLY A 115 12.92 -0.48 -4.59
N PHE A 116 13.35 -0.51 -5.85
CA PHE A 116 12.48 -0.15 -6.97
C PHE A 116 11.30 -1.12 -7.14
N ALA A 117 11.53 -2.42 -6.95
CA ALA A 117 10.48 -3.41 -7.02
C ALA A 117 9.45 -3.23 -5.89
N GLU A 118 9.89 -2.92 -4.67
CA GLU A 118 9.01 -2.63 -3.52
C GLU A 118 8.13 -1.40 -3.80
N ALA A 119 8.71 -0.32 -4.31
CA ALA A 119 7.97 0.89 -4.68
C ALA A 119 6.93 0.61 -5.77
N ALA A 120 7.30 -0.13 -6.81
CA ALA A 120 6.40 -0.51 -7.89
C ALA A 120 5.23 -1.37 -7.39
N LEU A 121 5.50 -2.30 -6.46
CA LEU A 121 4.47 -3.17 -5.88
C LEU A 121 3.47 -2.37 -5.03
N LEU A 122 3.93 -1.43 -4.21
CA LEU A 122 3.06 -0.55 -3.42
C LEU A 122 2.14 0.29 -4.31
N PHE A 123 2.70 0.87 -5.38
CA PHE A 123 1.92 1.64 -6.33
C PHE A 123 0.85 0.79 -7.03
N PHE A 124 1.26 -0.38 -7.53
CA PHE A 124 0.35 -1.35 -8.16
C PHE A 124 -0.79 -1.74 -7.21
N LEU A 125 -0.47 -2.08 -5.96
CA LEU A 125 -1.44 -2.55 -4.99
C LEU A 125 -2.41 -1.45 -4.56
N GLY A 126 -1.95 -0.21 -4.44
CA GLY A 126 -2.82 0.94 -4.18
C GLY A 126 -3.80 1.19 -5.31
N LEU A 127 -3.34 1.16 -6.56
CA LEU A 127 -4.21 1.28 -7.73
C LEU A 127 -5.22 0.13 -7.77
N PHE A 128 -4.78 -1.10 -7.51
CA PHE A 128 -5.65 -2.27 -7.47
C PHE A 128 -6.75 -2.11 -6.42
N ALA A 129 -6.41 -1.71 -5.20
CA ALA A 129 -7.39 -1.44 -4.14
C ALA A 129 -8.37 -0.32 -4.53
N GLY A 130 -7.88 0.73 -5.22
CA GLY A 130 -8.72 1.80 -5.77
C GLY A 130 -9.73 1.30 -6.79
N VAL A 131 -9.28 0.51 -7.76
CA VAL A 131 -10.14 -0.09 -8.81
C VAL A 131 -11.23 -0.96 -8.19
N VAL A 132 -10.87 -1.80 -7.21
CA VAL A 132 -11.86 -2.59 -6.45
C VAL A 132 -12.87 -1.68 -5.76
N GLY A 133 -12.40 -0.58 -5.15
CA GLY A 133 -13.25 0.45 -4.56
C GLY A 133 -14.21 1.11 -5.57
N VAL A 134 -13.75 1.46 -6.77
CA VAL A 134 -14.60 2.00 -7.86
C VAL A 134 -15.71 1.02 -8.22
N ILE A 135 -15.36 -0.24 -8.50
CA ILE A 135 -16.31 -1.26 -8.94
C ILE A 135 -17.37 -1.52 -7.86
N CYS A 136 -16.93 -1.70 -6.61
CA CYS A 136 -17.82 -1.91 -5.47
C CYS A 136 -18.76 -0.72 -5.27
N HIS A 137 -18.27 0.51 -5.43
CA HIS A 137 -19.07 1.72 -5.31
C HIS A 137 -20.19 1.76 -6.36
N TRP A 138 -19.85 1.51 -7.63
CA TRP A 138 -20.83 1.48 -8.72
C TRP A 138 -21.88 0.37 -8.54
N ILE A 139 -21.48 -0.80 -8.03
CA ILE A 139 -22.43 -1.88 -7.72
C ILE A 139 -23.44 -1.43 -6.65
N ILE A 140 -22.97 -0.77 -5.60
CA ILE A 140 -23.84 -0.28 -4.52
C ILE A 140 -24.78 0.81 -5.03
N GLU A 141 -24.26 1.78 -5.79
CA GLU A 141 -25.03 2.89 -6.36
C GLU A 141 -26.14 2.39 -7.29
N SER A 142 -25.82 1.48 -8.22
CA SER A 142 -26.81 0.87 -9.12
C SER A 142 -27.95 0.15 -8.39
N ARG A 143 -27.69 -0.41 -7.20
CA ARG A 143 -28.72 -1.09 -6.40
C ARG A 143 -29.59 -0.12 -5.61
N ILE A 144 -29.02 0.99 -5.14
CA ILE A 144 -29.78 2.06 -4.50
C ILE A 144 -30.75 2.66 -5.51
N ASP A 145 -30.27 3.01 -6.71
CA ASP A 145 -31.10 3.58 -7.77
C ASP A 145 -32.29 2.68 -8.13
N ARG A 146 -32.05 1.37 -8.30
CA ARG A 146 -33.14 0.40 -8.55
C ARG A 146 -34.17 0.34 -7.43
N THR A 147 -33.74 0.53 -6.18
CA THR A 147 -34.64 0.49 -5.02
C THR A 147 -35.48 1.77 -4.95
N VAL A 148 -34.89 2.93 -5.27
CA VAL A 148 -35.58 4.24 -5.30
C VAL A 148 -36.59 4.31 -6.44
N LEU A 149 -36.27 3.76 -7.62
CA LEU A 149 -37.19 3.76 -8.76
C LEU A 149 -38.41 2.82 -8.56
N GLN A 150 -38.37 1.93 -7.57
CA GLN A 150 -39.45 1.00 -7.25
C GLN A 150 -40.37 1.49 -6.11
N SER A 151 -40.08 2.65 -5.50
CA SER A 151 -40.91 3.30 -4.47
C SER A 151 -41.71 4.45 -5.04
#